data_AF-A0A7R7AM68-F1
#
_entry.id   AF-A0A7R7AM68-F1
#
_cell.length_a   1.000
_cell.length_b   1.000
_cell.length_c   1.000
_cell.angle_alpha   90.00
_cell.angle_beta   90.00
_cell.angle_gamma   90.00
#
_symmetry.space_group_name_H-M   'P 1'
#
loop_
_entity.id
_entity.type
_entity.pdbx_description
1 polymer ?
#
loop_
_entity_poly.entity_id
_entity_poly.type
_entity_poly.pdbx_seq_one_letter_code
_entity_poly.pdbx_strand_id
1 'polypeptide(L)' 'MTGFNFEGPPVGDGDMSAACQGQLLPLVDEIVQAAVAAGWNQDDVLLAFVELTWDLYEKRRGL' A
#
# COMPACT_ATOMS: atom_id res chain seq x y z
N MET A 1 14.43 9.87 3.54
CA MET A 1 13.48 9.47 2.50
C MET A 1 14.03 8.26 1.81
N THR A 2 13.50 7.08 2.11
CA THR A 2 13.73 5.87 1.32
C THR A 2 13.10 6.14 -0.06
N GLY A 3 13.89 6.02 -1.13
CA GLY A 3 13.36 6.17 -2.49
C GLY A 3 12.51 4.95 -2.84
N PHE A 4 11.29 5.17 -3.33
CA PHE A 4 10.46 4.10 -3.86
C PHE A 4 10.93 3.73 -5.27
N ASN A 5 11.77 2.70 -5.37
CA ASN A 5 12.19 2.16 -6.66
C ASN A 5 11.17 1.11 -7.11
N PHE A 6 10.06 1.57 -7.67
CA PHE A 6 9.17 0.67 -8.39
C PHE A 6 9.92 0.13 -9.61
N GLU A 7 9.98 -1.19 -9.77
CA GLU A 7 10.65 -1.87 -10.90
C GLU A 7 9.89 -1.67 -12.23
N GLY A 8 8.78 -0.93 -12.19
CA GLY A 8 7.87 -0.72 -13.31
C GLY A 8 6.85 -1.87 -13.42
N PRO A 9 5.83 -1.69 -14.27
CA PRO A 9 4.87 -2.74 -14.55
C PRO A 9 5.54 -3.92 -15.28
N PRO A 10 5.07 -5.16 -15.06
CA PRO A 10 5.56 -6.31 -15.82
C PRO A 10 5.30 -6.10 -17.32
N VAL A 11 6.24 -6.54 -18.15
CA VAL A 11 6.09 -6.49 -19.62
C VAL A 11 5.30 -7.72 -20.08
N GLY A 12 4.14 -7.51 -20.69
CA GLY A 12 3.29 -8.59 -21.24
C GLY A 12 2.04 -8.87 -20.39
N ASP A 13 1.50 -10.08 -20.52
CA ASP A 13 0.21 -10.50 -19.91
C ASP A 13 0.33 -10.93 -18.43
N GLY A 14 1.31 -10.38 -17.72
CA GLY A 14 1.53 -10.65 -16.30
C GLY A 14 0.44 -10.04 -15.44
N ASP A 15 0.17 -10.67 -14.28
CA ASP A 15 -0.77 -10.13 -13.29
C ASP A 15 -0.23 -8.81 -12.72
N MET A 16 -0.69 -7.69 -13.30
CA MET A 16 -0.32 -6.34 -12.88
C MET A 16 -0.71 -6.07 -11.42
N SER A 17 -1.79 -6.69 -10.93
CA SER A 17 -2.24 -6.53 -9.55
C SER A 17 -1.26 -7.19 -8.59
N ALA A 18 -0.88 -8.45 -8.86
CA ALA A 18 0.10 -9.16 -8.04
C ALA A 18 1.47 -8.48 -8.06
N ALA A 19 1.93 -8.00 -9.22
CA ALA A 19 3.21 -7.31 -9.35
C ALA A 19 3.23 -5.96 -8.59
N CYS A 20 2.13 -5.20 -8.67
CA CYS A 20 1.97 -3.96 -7.91
C CYS A 20 1.93 -4.25 -6.40
N GLN A 21 1.15 -5.25 -5.98
CA GLN A 21 1.03 -5.65 -4.58
C GLN A 21 2.38 -6.08 -3.99
N GLY A 22 3.17 -6.88 -4.72
CA GLY A 22 4.49 -7.31 -4.27
C GLY A 22 5.46 -6.16 -4.01
N GLN A 23 5.34 -5.06 -4.74
CA GLN A 23 6.18 -3.86 -4.54
C GLN A 23 5.66 -2.94 -3.43
N LEU A 24 4.34 -2.90 -3.21
CA LEU A 24 3.72 -2.08 -2.16
C LEU A 24 3.77 -2.73 -0.78
N LEU A 25 3.71 -4.06 -0.71
CA LEU A 25 3.61 -4.79 0.56
C LEU A 25 4.76 -4.48 1.54
N PRO A 26 6.04 -4.43 1.12
CA PRO A 26 7.13 -4.09 2.04
C PRO A 26 6.99 -2.69 2.65
N LEU A 27 6.47 -1.72 1.89
CA LEU A 27 6.22 -0.38 2.39
C LEU A 27 5.09 -0.37 3.42
N VAL A 28 3.98 -1.04 3.11
CA VAL A 28 2.85 -1.15 4.03
C VAL A 28 3.32 -1.80 5.33
N ASP A 29 4.10 -2.88 5.25
CA ASP A 29 4.68 -3.56 6.40
C ASP A 29 5.57 -2.64 7.23
N GLU A 30 6.49 -1.89 6.59
CA GLU A 30 7.35 -0.92 7.29
C GLU A 30 6.53 0.14 8.05
N ILE A 31 5.47 0.68 7.44
CA ILE A 31 4.62 1.68 8.10
C ILE A 31 3.82 1.06 9.25
N VAL A 32 3.25 -0.13 9.05
CA VAL A 32 2.50 -0.84 10.10
C VAL A 32 3.42 -1.14 11.29
N GLN A 33 4.63 -1.66 11.04
CA GLN A 33 5.60 -1.94 12.10
C GLN A 33 6.02 -0.67 12.85
N ALA A 34 6.26 0.44 12.14
CA ALA A 34 6.59 1.71 12.76
C ALA A 34 5.45 2.26 13.63
N ALA A 35 4.20 2.14 13.16
CA ALA A 35 3.02 2.56 13.92
C ALA A 35 2.82 1.70 15.17
N VAL A 36 2.93 0.38 15.05
CA VAL A 36 2.84 -0.54 16.19
C VAL A 36 3.95 -0.28 17.20
N ALA A 37 5.19 -0.01 16.76
CA ALA A 37 6.30 0.36 17.64
C ALA A 37 6.05 1.69 18.38
N ALA A 38 5.27 2.60 17.80
CA ALA A 38 4.82 3.83 18.44
C ALA A 38 3.59 3.65 19.36
N GLY A 39 3.08 2.41 19.52
CA GLY A 39 2.00 2.06 20.43
C GLY A 39 0.60 2.02 19.82
N TRP A 40 0.48 2.11 18.49
CA TRP A 40 -0.81 1.99 17.81
C TRP A 40 -1.28 0.54 17.72
N ASN A 41 -2.60 0.34 17.72
CA ASN A 41 -3.19 -0.99 17.47
C ASN A 41 -3.01 -1.36 15.99
N GLN A 42 -2.54 -2.58 15.73
CA GLN A 42 -2.26 -3.05 14.38
C GLN A 42 -3.52 -3.13 13.49
N ASP A 43 -4.63 -3.61 14.03
CA ASP A 43 -5.89 -3.76 13.28
C ASP A 43 -6.46 -2.40 12.90
N ASP A 44 -6.41 -1.41 13.81
CA ASP A 44 -6.84 -0.04 13.54
C ASP A 44 -5.97 0.63 12.46
N VAL A 45 -4.66 0.40 12.47
CA VAL A 45 -3.74 0.92 11.44
C VAL A 45 -4.05 0.31 10.09
N LEU A 46 -4.24 -1.01 10.03
CA LEU A 46 -4.59 -1.70 8.78
C LEU A 46 -5.95 -1.24 8.25
N LEU A 47 -6.95 -1.07 9.12
CA LEU A 47 -8.26 -0.53 8.75
C LEU A 47 -8.13 0.87 8.15
N ALA A 48 -7.35 1.76 8.78
CA ALA A 48 -7.13 3.11 8.27
C ALA A 48 -6.44 3.11 6.89
N PHE A 49 -5.53 2.18 6.62
CA PHE A 49 -4.94 2.00 5.30
C PHE A 49 -5.98 1.59 4.25
N VAL A 50 -6.88 0.66 4.58
CA VAL A 50 -7.96 0.25 3.68
C VAL A 50 -8.88 1.43 3.36
N GLU A 51 -9.31 2.17 4.38
CA GLU A 51 -10.18 3.35 4.21
C GLU A 51 -9.50 4.43 3.36
N LEU A 52 -8.23 4.73 3.63
CA LEU A 52 -7.48 5.74 2.88
C LEU A 52 -7.28 5.35 1.42
N THR A 53 -6.88 4.10 1.16
CA THR A 53 -6.65 3.61 -0.21
C THR A 53 -7.95 3.53 -1.01
N TRP A 54 -9.06 3.18 -0.36
CA TRP A 54 -10.39 3.19 -0.96
C TRP A 54 -10.85 4.62 -1.30
N ASP A 55 -10.73 5.57 -0.37
CA ASP A 55 -11.07 6.98 -0.60
C ASP A 55 -10.27 7.57 -1.77
N LEU A 56 -8.97 7.26 -1.88
CA LEU A 56 -8.14 7.68 -3.01
C LEU A 56 -8.63 7.07 -4.34
N TYR A 57 -9.09 5.82 -4.32
CA TYR A 57 -9.64 5.16 -5.49
C TYR A 57 -10.97 5.78 -5.93
N GLU A 58 -11.89 6.03 -4.99
CA GLU A 58 -13.19 6.66 -5.27
C GLU A 58 -13.02 8.09 -5.80
N LYS A 59 -12.17 8.90 -5.15
CA LYS A 59 -11.83 10.25 -5.63
C LYS A 59 -11.28 10.25 -7.04
N ARG A 60 -10.44 9.27 -7.39
CA ARG A 60 -9.94 9.11 -8.77
C ARG A 60 -11.06 8.81 -9.76
N ARG A 61 -12.12 8.10 -9.33
CA ARG A 61 -13.29 7.78 -10.15
C ARG A 61 -14.33 8.90 -10.22
N GLY A 62 -14.16 9.97 -9.44
CA GLY A 62 -15.15 11.03 -9.32
C GLY A 62 -16.45 10.58 -8.65
N LEU A 63 -16.35 9.54 -7.81
CA LEU A 63 -17.42 9.06 -6.94
C LEU A 63 -17.30 9.70 -5.55
#